data_AF-A0A2N5HB71-F1
#
_entry.id   AF-A0A2N5HB71-F1
#
_cell.length_a   1.000
_cell.length_b   1.000
_cell.length_c   1.000
_cell.angle_alpha   90.00
_cell.angle_beta   90.00
_cell.angle_gamma   90.00
#
_symmetry.space_group_name_H-M   'P 1'
#
loop_
_entity.id
_entity.type
_entity.pdbx_description
1 polymer ?
#
loop_
_entity_poly.entity_id
_entity_poly.type
_entity_poly.pdbx_seq_one_letter_code
_entity_poly.pdbx_strand_id
1 'polypeptide(L)' 'MLDNQRIQLNVRISKETSEKLEEIVEYYQQGLKLGRIYKGDVLTDIIEKSYEIMIKQKRSFKRF' A
#
# COMPACT_ATOMS: atom_id res chain seq x y z
N MET A 1 -20.03 -14.15 -5.27
CA MET A 1 -18.79 -14.35 -6.04
C MET A 1 -18.20 -12.97 -6.27
N LEU A 2 -17.38 -12.47 -5.34
CA LEU A 2 -16.66 -11.20 -5.54
C LEU A 2 -15.54 -11.51 -6.52
N ASP A 3 -15.70 -11.04 -7.74
CA ASP A 3 -14.73 -11.19 -8.82
C ASP A 3 -13.34 -10.75 -8.31
N ASN A 4 -12.38 -11.67 -8.31
CA ASN A 4 -11.00 -11.45 -7.90
C ASN A 4 -10.24 -10.67 -9.01
N GLN A 5 -10.91 -9.68 -9.60
CA GLN A 5 -10.43 -8.89 -10.72
C GLN A 5 -9.29 -8.00 -10.23
N ARG A 6 -8.07 -8.40 -10.55
CA ARG A 6 -6.89 -7.57 -10.35
C ARG A 6 -6.96 -6.39 -11.32
N ILE A 7 -6.96 -5.17 -10.78
CA ILE A 7 -6.95 -3.94 -11.57
C ILE A 7 -5.52 -3.39 -11.58
N GLN A 8 -4.99 -3.13 -12.78
CA GLN A 8 -3.70 -2.47 -12.92
C GLN A 8 -3.87 -0.96 -12.76
N LEU A 9 -3.09 -0.36 -11.84
CA LEU A 9 -3.06 1.07 -11.62
C LEU A 9 -1.82 1.67 -12.27
N ASN A 10 -2.01 2.61 -13.21
CA ASN A 10 -0.91 3.38 -13.78
C ASN A 10 -0.73 4.67 -12.98
N VAL A 11 0.41 4.80 -12.29
CA VAL A 11 0.72 5.96 -11.44
C VAL A 11 1.98 6.65 -11.93
N ARG A 12 1.98 7.98 -11.95
CA ARG A 12 3.20 8.79 -12.06
C ARG A 12 3.52 9.36 -10.68
N ILE A 13 4.75 9.16 -10.24
CA ILE A 13 5.28 9.66 -8.98
C ILE A 13 6.62 10.36 -9.24
N SER A 14 7.06 11.19 -8.30
CA SER A 14 8.40 11.77 -8.35
C SER A 14 9.45 10.68 -8.20
N LYS A 15 10.67 10.96 -8.66
CA LYS A 15 11.82 10.07 -8.48
C LYS A 15 12.03 9.74 -7.00
N GLU A 16 11.99 10.77 -6.14
CA GLU A 16 12.14 10.63 -4.70
C GLU A 16 11.08 9.68 -4.09
N THR A 17 9.82 9.78 -4.53
CA THR A 17 8.77 8.86 -4.05
C THR A 17 9.01 7.43 -4.56
N SER A 18 9.54 7.26 -5.77
CA SER A 18 9.90 5.92 -6.28
C SER A 18 11.03 5.29 -5.48
N GLU A 19 12.05 6.07 -5.12
CA GLU A 19 13.18 5.60 -4.31
C GLU A 19 12.72 5.17 -2.91
N LYS A 20 11.85 5.97 -2.27
CA LYS A 20 11.22 5.59 -0.99
C LYS A 20 10.43 4.28 -1.09
N LEU A 21 9.70 4.07 -2.19
CA LEU A 21 8.96 2.82 -2.41
C LEU A 21 9.89 1.62 -2.56
N GLU A 22 11.04 1.79 -3.22
CA GLU A 22 12.07 0.75 -3.35
C GLU A 22 12.67 0.39 -2.00
N GLU A 23 13.03 1.38 -1.18
CA GLU A 23 13.57 1.17 0.17
C GLU A 23 12.58 0.39 1.07
N ILE A 24 11.27 0.69 0.98
CA ILE A 24 10.25 -0.05 1.73
C ILE A 24 10.15 -1.50 1.25
N VAL A 25 10.23 -1.74 -0.07
CA VAL A 25 10.25 -3.10 -0.63
C VAL A 25 11.45 -3.88 -0.08
N GLU A 26 12.64 -3.28 -0.08
CA GLU A 26 13.85 -3.89 0.47
C GLU A 26 13.70 -4.22 1.95
N TYR A 27 13.16 -3.28 2.74
CA TYR A 27 12.89 -3.49 4.16
C TYR A 27 11.96 -4.70 4.40
N TYR A 28 10.87 -4.82 3.64
CA TYR A 28 9.94 -5.96 3.77
C TYR A 28 10.60 -7.27 3.29
N GLN A 29 11.42 -7.19 2.24
CA GLN A 29 12.13 -8.34 1.70
C GLN A 29 13.12 -8.94 2.71
N GLN A 30 13.80 -8.12 3.51
CA GLN A 30 14.75 -8.57 4.54
C GLN A 30 14.08 -9.43 5.63
N GLY A 31 12.81 -9.16 5.94
CA GLY A 31 12.04 -9.92 6.94
C GLY A 31 11.51 -11.26 6.43
N LEU A 32 11.59 -11.54 5.13
CA LEU A 32 11.00 -12.73 4.51
C LEU A 32 12.01 -13.87 4.36
N LYS A 33 11.66 -15.02 4.92
CA LYS A 33 12.45 -16.26 4.79
C LYS A 33 12.38 -16.84 3.37
N LEU A 34 11.24 -16.71 2.69
CA LEU A 34 10.99 -17.18 1.32
C LEU A 34 9.99 -16.24 0.63
N GLY A 35 10.15 -16.02 -0.67
CA GLY A 35 9.26 -15.20 -1.50
C GLY A 35 9.88 -13.89 -1.98
N ARG A 36 9.15 -13.15 -2.82
CA ARG A 36 9.54 -11.83 -3.34
C ARG A 36 8.41 -10.84 -3.09
N ILE A 37 8.76 -9.65 -2.62
CA ILE A 37 7.85 -8.53 -2.47
C ILE A 37 7.96 -7.64 -3.71
N TYR A 38 6.82 -7.29 -4.29
CA TYR A 38 6.76 -6.36 -5.41
C TYR A 38 6.30 -4.98 -4.94
N LYS A 39 6.65 -3.96 -5.72
CA LYS A 39 6.17 -2.58 -5.52
C LYS A 39 4.65 -2.49 -5.43
N GLY A 40 3.94 -3.33 -6.21
CA GLY A 40 2.48 -3.42 -6.17
C GLY A 40 1.93 -3.90 -4.82
N ASP A 41 2.58 -4.89 -4.20
CA ASP A 41 2.17 -5.42 -2.90
C ASP A 41 2.31 -4.35 -1.82
N VAL A 42 3.46 -3.65 -1.82
CA VAL A 42 3.73 -2.55 -0.89
C VAL A 42 2.77 -1.38 -1.10
N LEU A 43 2.50 -1.00 -2.35
CA LEU A 43 1.58 0.09 -2.65
C LEU A 43 0.15 -0.24 -2.21
N THR A 44 -0.32 -1.46 -2.43
CA THR A 44 -1.62 -1.93 -1.96
C THR A 44 -1.71 -1.85 -0.44
N ASP A 45 -0.72 -2.37 0.29
CA ASP A 45 -0.68 -2.34 1.76
C ASP A 45 -0.70 -0.90 2.32
N ILE A 46 0.06 0.02 1.71
CA ILE A 46 0.05 1.44 2.08
C ILE A 46 -1.34 2.06 1.88
N ILE A 47 -2.01 1.75 0.75
CA ILE A 47 -3.34 2.27 0.44
C ILE A 47 -4.37 1.73 1.44
N GLU A 48 -4.34 0.42 1.73
CA GLU A 48 -5.26 -0.22 2.67
C GLU A 48 -5.11 0.36 4.09
N LYS A 49 -3.89 0.47 4.60
CA LYS A 49 -3.60 1.11 5.90
C LYS A 49 -4.08 2.56 5.94
N SER A 50 -3.81 3.33 4.89
CA SER A 50 -4.26 4.72 4.78
C SER A 50 -5.78 4.84 4.76
N TYR A 51 -6.46 3.91 4.06
CA TYR A 51 -7.92 3.84 4.02
C TYR A 51 -8.51 3.54 5.40
N GLU A 52 -7.94 2.58 6.14
CA GLU A 52 -8.37 2.28 7.50
C GLU A 52 -8.26 3.49 8.44
N ILE A 53 -7.15 4.23 8.36
CA ILE A 53 -6.94 5.46 9.13
C ILE A 53 -8.03 6.48 8.77
N MET A 54 -8.29 6.70 7.48
CA MET A 54 -9.36 7.60 7.03
C MET A 54 -10.73 7.18 7.58
N ILE A 55 -11.07 5.89 7.55
CA ILE A 55 -12.34 5.40 8.10
C ILE A 55 -12.44 5.65 9.60
N LYS A 56 -11.36 5.40 10.35
CA LYS A 56 -11.29 5.68 11.79
C LYS A 56 -11.55 7.17 12.06
N GLN A 57 -10.88 8.06 11.32
CA GLN A 57 -11.07 9.50 11.43
C GLN A 57 -12.50 9.94 11.10
N LYS A 58 -13.08 9.45 9.99
CA LYS A 58 -14.47 9.75 9.59
C LYS A 58 -15.49 9.37 10.67
N ARG A 59 -15.28 8.24 11.36
CA ARG A 59 -16.15 7.80 12.45
C ARG A 59 -16.04 8.72 13.68
N SER A 60 -14.86 9.22 13.99
CA SER A 60 -14.66 10.19 15.06
C SER A 60 -15.34 11.53 14.75
N PHE A 61 -15.29 12.00 13.50
CA PHE A 61 -15.99 13.24 13.09
C PHE A 61 -17.52 13.12 13.12
N LYS A 62 -18.09 11.93 12.93
CA LYS A 62 -19.55 11.72 13.00
C LYS A 62 -20.11 11.63 14.42
N ARG A 63 -19.26 11.61 15.45
CA ARG A 63 -19.66 11.50 16.86
C ARG A 63 -19.74 12.85 17.59
N PHE A 64 -19.50 13.95 16.87
CA PHE A 64 -19.71 15.32 17.33
C PHE A 64 -20.84 15.97 16.55
#